data_AF-A0A4R8DGG2-F1
#
_entry.id   AF-A0A4R8DGG2-F1
#
_cell.length_a   1.000
_cell.length_b   1.000
_cell.length_c   1.000
_cell.angle_alpha   90.00
_cell.angle_beta   90.00
_cell.angle_gamma   90.00
#
_symmetry.space_group_name_H-M   'P 1'
#
loop_
_entity.id
_entity.type
_entity.pdbx_description
1 polymer ?
#
loop_
_entity_poly.entity_id
_entity_poly.type
_entity_poly.pdbx_seq_one_letter_code
_entity_poly.pdbx_strand_id
1 'polypeptide(L)'
;MSIPNRIKAYTGRYALVDGIPFTMPVRTVNAQAFMAGFFCDYQKAAALLPGIQLHPLRLWNGKAVFMVTVVNYINTTIGKYIEYSLALAVTRGARPAPPMLPAVFMSTYHTGQFILDLPVSTEISVKGGKGIWGMPKHRASLDFNVTDDLVSAQYEDAGEFAFRIEIERPKTARFPLNIMATNYSHFRNMLMASYIYFNAGAGIRFGKKARGSIYIGEHARTAFMRDIGLEGDPFFTLFMPDATGVLDDHFQCWFMTYDTPPTSVTPEGMESVIYLGLGEQWLPAPSITDYARFKI
;
A
#
# COMPACT_ATOMS: atom_id res chain seq x y z
N MET A 1 -11.46 14.69 2.17
CA MET A 1 -12.89 14.32 2.20
C MET A 1 -13.28 13.96 3.62
N SER A 2 -14.49 14.28 4.07
CA SER A 2 -14.90 13.98 5.46
C SER A 2 -15.16 12.48 5.66
N ILE A 3 -14.88 12.01 6.88
CA ILE A 3 -15.29 10.69 7.34
C ILE A 3 -16.82 10.56 7.22
N PRO A 4 -17.35 9.47 6.62
CA PRO A 4 -18.80 9.27 6.45
C PRO A 4 -19.58 9.34 7.78
N ASN A 5 -20.81 9.85 7.74
CA ASN A 5 -21.66 9.95 8.93
C ASN A 5 -21.96 8.58 9.57
N ARG A 6 -22.02 7.52 8.75
CA ARG A 6 -22.15 6.12 9.20
C ARG A 6 -21.05 5.75 10.20
N ILE A 7 -19.81 6.14 9.90
CA ILE A 7 -18.64 5.88 10.77
C ILE A 7 -18.75 6.62 12.11
N LYS A 8 -19.20 7.88 12.06
CA LYS A 8 -19.42 8.68 13.27
C LYS A 8 -20.50 8.05 14.18
N ALA A 9 -21.56 7.52 13.59
CA ALA A 9 -22.71 6.98 14.32
C ALA A 9 -22.38 5.74 15.18
N TYR A 10 -21.35 4.96 14.82
CA TYR A 10 -20.93 3.79 15.61
C TYR A 10 -19.68 4.04 16.45
N THR A 11 -19.16 5.27 16.51
CA THR A 11 -17.90 5.56 17.23
C THR A 11 -18.02 5.14 18.70
N GLY A 12 -17.01 4.42 19.20
CA GLY A 12 -16.99 3.86 20.55
C GLY A 12 -17.75 2.54 20.71
N ARG A 13 -18.38 2.02 19.63
CA ARG A 13 -18.96 0.67 19.63
C ARG A 13 -17.90 -0.40 19.41
N TYR A 14 -18.30 -1.65 19.59
CA TYR A 14 -17.43 -2.81 19.46
C TYR A 14 -17.89 -3.71 18.31
N ALA A 15 -16.94 -4.35 17.64
CA ALA A 15 -17.17 -5.39 16.64
C ALA A 15 -16.23 -6.57 16.87
N LEU A 16 -16.64 -7.77 16.45
CA LEU A 16 -15.80 -8.97 16.45
C LEU A 16 -15.87 -9.59 15.06
N VAL A 17 -14.76 -9.55 14.33
CA VAL A 17 -14.68 -10.05 12.94
C VAL A 17 -13.42 -10.87 12.80
N ASP A 18 -13.55 -12.10 12.29
CA ASP A 18 -12.44 -13.06 12.14
C ASP A 18 -11.65 -13.30 13.45
N GLY A 19 -12.37 -13.26 14.58
CA GLY A 19 -11.79 -13.39 15.92
C GLY A 19 -11.05 -12.15 16.43
N ILE A 20 -10.96 -11.07 15.64
CA ILE A 20 -10.32 -9.81 16.04
C ILE A 20 -11.37 -8.90 16.71
N PRO A 21 -11.16 -8.52 17.99
CA PRO A 21 -12.00 -7.53 18.65
C PRO A 21 -11.60 -6.12 18.20
N PHE A 22 -12.57 -5.33 17.75
CA PHE A 22 -12.38 -3.95 17.35
C PHE A 22 -13.17 -3.00 18.24
N THR A 23 -12.54 -1.91 18.67
CA THR A 23 -13.22 -0.68 19.04
C THR A 23 -13.36 0.19 17.80
N MET A 24 -14.58 0.58 17.48
CA MET A 24 -14.92 1.26 16.23
C MET A 24 -14.77 2.79 16.33
N PRO A 25 -14.31 3.47 15.26
CA PRO A 25 -13.79 2.93 14.01
C PRO A 25 -12.42 2.24 14.13
N VAL A 26 -12.04 1.48 13.09
CA VAL A 26 -10.66 1.02 12.89
C VAL A 26 -9.78 2.24 12.63
N ARG A 27 -9.18 2.76 13.69
CA ARG A 27 -8.57 4.08 13.72
C ARG A 27 -7.10 4.01 14.06
N THR A 28 -6.36 4.93 13.49
CA THR A 28 -4.96 5.19 13.77
C THR A 28 -4.75 6.64 14.17
N VAL A 29 -3.87 6.87 15.15
CA VAL A 29 -3.30 8.19 15.46
C VAL A 29 -1.79 8.12 15.59
N ASN A 30 -1.13 9.25 15.37
CA ASN A 30 0.31 9.39 15.52
C ASN A 30 1.10 8.39 14.68
N ALA A 31 0.56 8.02 13.51
CA ALA A 31 1.32 7.25 12.55
C ALA A 31 2.30 8.16 11.81
N GLN A 32 3.50 7.65 11.59
CA GLN A 32 4.43 8.25 10.65
C GLN A 32 4.28 7.53 9.33
N ALA A 33 4.31 8.25 8.22
CA ALA A 33 4.26 7.63 6.91
C ALA A 33 5.10 8.41 5.91
N PHE A 34 5.68 7.69 4.95
CA PHE A 34 6.15 8.31 3.73
C PHE A 34 5.68 7.56 2.51
N MET A 35 5.68 8.27 1.40
CA MET A 35 5.27 7.76 0.11
C MET A 35 6.21 8.29 -0.97
N ALA A 36 6.48 7.48 -1.98
CA ALA A 36 7.20 7.88 -3.17
C ALA A 36 6.52 7.31 -4.42
N GLY A 37 6.48 8.12 -5.47
CA GLY A 37 5.92 7.77 -6.77
C GLY A 37 7.02 7.69 -7.83
N PHE A 38 7.04 6.58 -8.57
CA PHE A 38 8.01 6.26 -9.60
C PHE A 38 7.29 5.98 -10.91
N PHE A 39 7.95 6.27 -12.02
CA PHE A 39 7.45 5.87 -13.33
C PHE A 39 7.86 4.44 -13.64
N CYS A 40 7.01 3.72 -14.36
CA CYS A 40 7.30 2.40 -14.90
C CYS A 40 6.65 2.22 -16.29
N ASP A 41 7.04 1.15 -16.99
CA ASP A 41 6.47 0.83 -18.29
C ASP A 41 4.98 0.48 -18.16
N TYR A 42 4.16 1.10 -19.02
CA TYR A 42 2.71 0.95 -18.97
C TYR A 42 2.22 -0.47 -19.28
N GLN A 43 2.80 -1.12 -20.29
CA GLN A 43 2.36 -2.44 -20.74
C GLN A 43 2.77 -3.52 -19.74
N LYS A 44 4.00 -3.42 -19.22
CA LYS A 44 4.49 -4.34 -18.18
C LYS A 44 3.71 -4.17 -16.88
N ALA A 45 3.36 -2.94 -16.49
CA ALA A 45 2.47 -2.69 -15.36
C ALA A 45 1.07 -3.29 -15.58
N ALA A 46 0.52 -3.16 -16.80
CA ALA A 46 -0.80 -3.73 -17.13
C ALA A 46 -0.79 -5.26 -17.01
N ALA A 47 0.30 -5.92 -17.40
CA ALA A 47 0.44 -7.37 -17.32
C ALA A 47 0.44 -7.92 -15.88
N LEU A 48 0.68 -7.08 -14.86
CA LEU A 48 0.58 -7.48 -13.45
C LEU A 48 -0.84 -7.40 -12.89
N LEU A 49 -1.76 -6.71 -13.57
CA LEU A 49 -3.11 -6.51 -13.06
C LEU A 49 -3.98 -7.73 -13.40
N PRO A 50 -4.70 -8.30 -12.40
CA PRO A 50 -5.58 -9.41 -12.67
C PRO A 50 -6.90 -8.95 -13.32
N GLY A 51 -7.50 -9.86 -14.08
CA GLY A 51 -8.80 -9.65 -14.73
C GLY A 51 -8.81 -8.50 -15.74
N ILE A 52 -10.02 -8.08 -16.12
CA ILE A 52 -10.23 -7.12 -17.23
C ILE A 52 -10.68 -5.73 -16.78
N GLN A 53 -10.88 -5.53 -15.47
CA GLN A 53 -11.50 -4.31 -14.94
C GLN A 53 -10.52 -3.26 -14.42
N LEU A 54 -9.26 -3.64 -14.17
CA LEU A 54 -8.23 -2.73 -13.67
C LEU A 54 -7.29 -2.34 -14.80
N HIS A 55 -6.99 -1.06 -14.89
CA HIS A 55 -6.10 -0.50 -15.91
C HIS A 55 -5.09 0.43 -15.23
N PRO A 56 -3.78 0.37 -15.54
CA PRO A 56 -2.81 1.27 -14.95
C PRO A 56 -3.18 2.73 -15.25
N LEU A 57 -2.97 3.62 -14.27
CA LEU A 57 -3.08 5.05 -14.48
C LEU A 57 -1.94 5.50 -15.39
N ARG A 58 -2.29 6.15 -16.50
CA ARG A 58 -1.32 6.67 -17.48
C ARG A 58 -1.15 8.18 -17.35
N LEU A 59 0.08 8.62 -17.15
CA LEU A 59 0.42 10.05 -17.11
C LEU A 59 0.80 10.60 -18.50
N TRP A 60 1.09 11.90 -18.59
CA TRP A 60 1.36 12.63 -19.83
C TRP A 60 2.55 12.06 -20.63
N ASN A 61 3.50 11.43 -19.96
CA ASN A 61 4.67 10.79 -20.56
C ASN A 61 4.39 9.36 -21.07
N GLY A 62 3.13 8.91 -21.04
CA GLY A 62 2.73 7.57 -21.46
C GLY A 62 3.07 6.47 -20.45
N LYS A 63 3.68 6.80 -19.31
CA LYS A 63 4.12 5.82 -18.31
C LYS A 63 3.04 5.54 -17.27
N ALA A 64 3.13 4.37 -16.65
CA ALA A 64 2.37 4.01 -15.47
C ALA A 64 3.05 4.56 -14.20
N VAL A 65 2.31 4.56 -13.10
CA VAL A 65 2.79 5.04 -11.80
C VAL A 65 2.87 3.87 -10.83
N PHE A 66 4.06 3.64 -10.31
CA PHE A 66 4.31 2.74 -9.19
C PHE A 66 4.46 3.55 -7.91
N MET A 67 3.76 3.14 -6.86
CA MET A 67 3.68 3.82 -5.57
C MET A 67 4.27 2.92 -4.50
N VAL A 68 5.19 3.49 -3.73
CA VAL A 68 5.70 2.90 -2.50
C VAL A 68 5.15 3.72 -1.35
N THR A 69 4.46 3.10 -0.41
CA THR A 69 4.03 3.72 0.85
C THR A 69 4.55 2.90 2.01
N VAL A 70 5.11 3.53 3.03
CA VAL A 70 5.46 2.85 4.27
C VAL A 70 4.87 3.61 5.43
N VAL A 71 4.20 2.90 6.34
CA VAL A 71 3.53 3.46 7.50
C VAL A 71 4.04 2.77 8.75
N ASN A 72 4.46 3.57 9.72
CA ASN A 72 4.77 3.16 11.08
C ASN A 72 3.56 3.47 11.97
N TYR A 73 2.76 2.45 12.24
CA TYR A 73 1.56 2.53 13.06
C TYR A 73 1.93 2.42 14.55
N ILE A 74 1.78 3.52 15.29
CA ILE A 74 2.09 3.57 16.73
C ILE A 74 0.85 3.25 17.58
N ASN A 75 -0.26 3.93 17.32
CA ASN A 75 -1.50 3.79 18.07
C ASN A 75 -2.64 3.37 17.13
N THR A 76 -3.05 2.10 17.18
CA THR A 76 -4.17 1.57 16.38
C THR A 76 -5.05 0.63 17.19
N THR A 77 -6.23 0.30 16.63
CA THR A 77 -7.16 -0.67 17.21
C THR A 77 -6.57 -2.09 17.33
N ILE A 78 -5.51 -2.43 16.57
CA ILE A 78 -4.92 -3.78 16.53
C ILE A 78 -3.45 -3.81 16.98
N GLY A 79 -3.05 -2.82 17.78
CA GLY A 79 -1.67 -2.69 18.25
C GLY A 79 -0.75 -1.97 17.26
N LYS A 80 0.56 -1.98 17.57
CA LYS A 80 1.58 -1.30 16.76
C LYS A 80 2.14 -2.22 15.68
N TYR A 81 2.39 -1.69 14.49
CA TYR A 81 3.01 -2.43 13.40
C TYR A 81 3.60 -1.50 12.34
N ILE A 82 4.47 -2.05 11.48
CA ILE A 82 4.90 -1.39 10.25
C ILE A 82 4.17 -2.05 9.10
N GLU A 83 3.80 -1.26 8.09
CA GLU A 83 3.17 -1.72 6.86
C GLU A 83 3.82 -1.05 5.66
N TYR A 84 4.10 -1.85 4.64
CA TYR A 84 4.46 -1.37 3.31
C TYR A 84 3.27 -1.55 2.39
N SER A 85 3.16 -0.68 1.38
CA SER A 85 2.34 -0.86 0.19
C SER A 85 3.18 -0.63 -1.05
N LEU A 86 3.39 -1.71 -1.80
CA LEU A 86 4.01 -1.73 -3.11
C LEU A 86 2.88 -1.89 -4.14
N ALA A 87 2.54 -0.82 -4.84
CA ALA A 87 1.28 -0.76 -5.57
C ALA A 87 1.39 -0.03 -6.90
N LEU A 88 0.53 -0.37 -7.85
CA LEU A 88 0.34 0.41 -9.07
C LEU A 88 -0.83 1.38 -8.88
N ALA A 89 -0.69 2.64 -9.31
CA ALA A 89 -1.85 3.50 -9.45
C ALA A 89 -2.70 2.97 -10.62
N VAL A 90 -4.00 2.80 -10.39
CA VAL A 90 -4.93 2.18 -11.34
C VAL A 90 -6.24 2.95 -11.43
N THR A 91 -6.99 2.65 -12.48
CA THR A 91 -8.41 2.98 -12.64
C THR A 91 -9.22 1.70 -12.72
N ARG A 92 -10.49 1.77 -12.35
CA ARG A 92 -11.40 0.63 -12.51
C ARG A 92 -12.51 0.98 -13.49
N GLY A 93 -12.69 0.13 -14.50
CA GLY A 93 -13.71 0.34 -15.53
C GLY A 93 -13.60 -0.66 -16.67
N ALA A 94 -14.52 -0.58 -17.63
CA ALA A 94 -14.55 -1.47 -18.79
C ALA A 94 -13.41 -1.21 -19.79
N ARG A 95 -12.76 -0.04 -19.74
CA ARG A 95 -11.69 0.37 -20.65
C ARG A 95 -10.65 1.21 -19.92
N PRO A 96 -9.39 1.24 -20.41
CA PRO A 96 -8.40 2.18 -19.92
C PRO A 96 -8.89 3.62 -19.99
N ALA A 97 -8.67 4.37 -18.94
CA ALA A 97 -8.98 5.79 -18.92
C ALA A 97 -8.02 6.60 -19.82
N PRO A 98 -8.46 7.75 -20.36
CA PRO A 98 -7.57 8.62 -21.13
C PRO A 98 -6.40 9.11 -20.26
N PRO A 99 -5.21 9.38 -20.83
CA PRO A 99 -4.06 9.87 -20.07
C PRO A 99 -4.41 11.11 -19.25
N MET A 100 -3.81 11.25 -18.06
CA MET A 100 -3.95 12.37 -17.13
C MET A 100 -5.32 12.58 -16.48
N LEU A 101 -6.42 12.30 -17.17
CA LEU A 101 -7.76 12.53 -16.62
C LEU A 101 -7.99 11.82 -15.27
N PRO A 102 -7.55 10.56 -15.06
CA PRO A 102 -7.67 9.89 -13.76
C PRO A 102 -6.93 10.54 -12.60
N ALA A 103 -5.87 11.30 -12.87
CA ALA A 103 -5.10 11.99 -11.84
C ALA A 103 -5.83 13.27 -11.35
N VAL A 104 -6.73 13.82 -12.17
CA VAL A 104 -7.52 15.02 -11.86
C VAL A 104 -8.94 14.64 -11.40
N PHE A 105 -9.58 13.72 -12.11
CA PHE A 105 -10.96 13.28 -11.88
C PHE A 105 -11.01 11.90 -11.22
N MET A 106 -10.28 11.75 -10.12
CA MET A 106 -10.08 10.46 -9.45
C MET A 106 -11.38 9.71 -9.16
N SER A 107 -12.42 10.41 -8.69
CA SER A 107 -13.72 9.79 -8.40
C SER A 107 -14.42 9.25 -9.65
N THR A 108 -14.38 9.97 -10.77
CA THR A 108 -15.02 9.59 -12.04
C THR A 108 -14.41 8.31 -12.63
N TYR A 109 -13.10 8.12 -12.47
CA TYR A 109 -12.38 6.98 -13.01
C TYR A 109 -12.12 5.87 -11.98
N HIS A 110 -12.72 5.99 -10.79
CA HIS A 110 -12.49 5.09 -9.66
C HIS A 110 -10.99 4.88 -9.41
N THR A 111 -10.22 5.96 -9.49
CA THR A 111 -8.76 5.93 -9.33
C THR A 111 -8.39 5.47 -7.93
N GLY A 112 -7.46 4.53 -7.85
CA GLY A 112 -6.92 4.01 -6.60
C GLY A 112 -5.56 3.40 -6.82
N GLN A 113 -5.13 2.55 -5.89
CA GLN A 113 -3.90 1.76 -6.04
C GLN A 113 -4.24 0.26 -5.99
N PHE A 114 -3.68 -0.53 -6.91
CA PHE A 114 -3.73 -1.98 -6.84
C PHE A 114 -2.48 -2.49 -6.13
N ILE A 115 -2.68 -3.12 -4.98
CA ILE A 115 -1.59 -3.58 -4.11
C ILE A 115 -1.02 -4.88 -4.67
N LEU A 116 0.27 -4.85 -5.02
CA LEU A 116 1.00 -6.01 -5.53
C LEU A 116 1.67 -6.79 -4.39
N ASP A 117 2.23 -6.08 -3.40
CA ASP A 117 2.80 -6.68 -2.19
C ASP A 117 2.58 -5.76 -0.97
N LEU A 118 2.35 -6.37 0.20
CA LEU A 118 1.94 -5.66 1.43
C LEU A 118 2.55 -6.27 2.71
N PRO A 119 3.89 -6.30 2.88
CA PRO A 119 4.49 -6.85 4.08
C PRO A 119 4.12 -6.03 5.33
N VAL A 120 3.84 -6.73 6.42
CA VAL A 120 3.53 -6.15 7.74
C VAL A 120 4.33 -6.82 8.86
N SER A 121 4.53 -6.13 9.98
CA SER A 121 5.35 -6.67 11.08
C SER A 121 4.61 -7.59 12.05
N THR A 122 3.27 -7.67 12.00
CA THR A 122 2.45 -8.47 12.95
C THR A 122 1.50 -9.44 12.26
N GLU A 123 1.24 -10.57 12.92
CA GLU A 123 0.34 -11.60 12.40
C GLU A 123 -1.12 -11.15 12.43
N ILE A 124 -1.56 -10.44 13.48
CA ILE A 124 -2.92 -9.90 13.56
C ILE A 124 -3.24 -8.94 12.40
N SER A 125 -2.25 -8.18 11.93
CA SER A 125 -2.39 -7.31 10.75
C SER A 125 -2.58 -8.13 9.48
N VAL A 126 -1.84 -9.24 9.33
CA VAL A 126 -2.05 -10.19 8.21
C VAL A 126 -3.47 -10.75 8.25
N LYS A 127 -3.89 -11.27 9.40
CA LYS A 127 -5.21 -11.86 9.58
C LYS A 127 -6.32 -10.89 9.22
N GLY A 128 -6.32 -9.70 9.83
CA GLY A 128 -7.35 -8.70 9.59
C GLY A 128 -7.31 -8.16 8.16
N GLY A 129 -6.14 -7.71 7.68
CA GLY A 129 -6.04 -7.08 6.37
C GLY A 129 -6.33 -8.04 5.21
N LYS A 130 -5.84 -9.29 5.26
CA LYS A 130 -6.12 -10.30 4.25
C LYS A 130 -7.51 -10.89 4.40
N GLY A 131 -7.89 -11.32 5.60
CA GLY A 131 -9.16 -12.00 5.85
C GLY A 131 -10.40 -11.13 5.64
N ILE A 132 -10.34 -9.85 6.00
CA ILE A 132 -11.48 -8.94 5.96
C ILE A 132 -11.48 -8.08 4.69
N TRP A 133 -10.34 -7.48 4.33
CA TRP A 133 -10.22 -6.54 3.21
C TRP A 133 -9.51 -7.13 1.97
N GLY A 134 -9.12 -8.40 2.00
CA GLY A 134 -8.46 -9.08 0.87
C GLY A 134 -7.09 -8.53 0.51
N MET A 135 -6.47 -7.72 1.38
CA MET A 135 -5.15 -7.15 1.13
C MET A 135 -4.08 -8.26 1.15
N PRO A 136 -3.10 -8.27 0.23
CA PRO A 136 -2.12 -9.36 0.10
C PRO A 136 -1.04 -9.29 1.20
N LYS A 137 -1.46 -9.18 2.46
CA LYS A 137 -0.56 -9.07 3.61
C LYS A 137 0.18 -10.36 3.86
N HIS A 138 1.42 -10.21 4.32
CA HIS A 138 2.19 -11.31 4.88
C HIS A 138 3.17 -10.73 5.91
N ARG A 139 3.65 -11.57 6.83
CA ARG A 139 4.49 -11.11 7.94
C ARG A 139 5.95 -11.13 7.51
N ALA A 140 6.66 -10.02 7.76
CA ALA A 140 8.05 -9.84 7.37
C ALA A 140 8.91 -9.13 8.43
N SER A 141 10.23 -9.15 8.23
CA SER A 141 11.18 -8.34 8.99
C SER A 141 11.23 -6.94 8.39
N LEU A 142 10.83 -5.94 9.18
CA LEU A 142 10.62 -4.57 8.72
C LEU A 142 11.24 -3.56 9.67
N ASP A 143 11.79 -2.48 9.12
CA ASP A 143 12.08 -1.25 9.86
C ASP A 143 11.41 -0.01 9.27
N PHE A 144 11.47 1.07 10.05
CA PHE A 144 11.09 2.41 9.64
C PHE A 144 11.99 3.39 10.41
N ASN A 145 12.89 4.06 9.71
CA ASN A 145 13.91 4.91 10.31
C ASN A 145 13.74 6.37 9.85
N VAL A 146 13.72 7.28 10.82
CA VAL A 146 13.67 8.73 10.58
C VAL A 146 14.91 9.36 11.20
N THR A 147 15.72 10.02 10.37
CA THR A 147 16.83 10.88 10.80
C THR A 147 16.52 12.34 10.48
N ASP A 148 17.45 13.26 10.73
CA ASP A 148 17.24 14.68 10.42
C ASP A 148 17.08 14.93 8.91
N ASP A 149 17.79 14.18 8.08
CA ASP A 149 17.85 14.40 6.63
C ASP A 149 17.19 13.28 5.82
N LEU A 150 16.89 12.12 6.41
CA LEU A 150 16.42 10.94 5.70
C LEU A 150 15.21 10.29 6.38
N VAL A 151 14.30 9.76 5.56
CA VAL A 151 13.33 8.75 5.98
C VAL A 151 13.59 7.49 5.15
N SER A 152 13.72 6.34 5.80
CA SER A 152 14.04 5.08 5.14
C SER A 152 13.28 3.91 5.73
N ALA A 153 13.15 2.85 4.94
CA ALA A 153 12.54 1.62 5.39
C ALA A 153 13.15 0.44 4.61
N GLN A 154 13.46 -0.64 5.33
CA GLN A 154 13.97 -1.90 4.82
C GLN A 154 13.02 -3.07 5.12
N TYR A 155 12.86 -3.92 4.12
CA TYR A 155 12.04 -5.12 4.13
C TYR A 155 12.93 -6.33 3.80
N GLU A 156 13.00 -7.25 4.76
CA GLU A 156 13.59 -8.59 4.61
C GLU A 156 12.51 -9.66 4.78
N ASP A 157 12.57 -10.69 3.96
CA ASP A 157 11.69 -11.86 4.05
C ASP A 157 12.53 -13.12 3.97
N ALA A 158 12.19 -14.12 4.80
CA ALA A 158 12.91 -15.41 4.84
C ALA A 158 14.46 -15.31 4.92
N GLY A 159 15.00 -14.21 5.50
CA GLY A 159 16.44 -13.98 5.61
C GLY A 159 17.09 -13.39 4.34
N GLU A 160 16.30 -13.02 3.34
CA GLU A 160 16.74 -12.38 2.11
C GLU A 160 16.39 -10.89 2.09
N PHE A 161 17.27 -10.09 1.45
CA PHE A 161 16.98 -8.69 1.18
C PHE A 161 15.90 -8.63 0.09
N ALA A 162 14.72 -8.07 0.42
CA ALA A 162 13.63 -7.95 -0.53
C ALA A 162 13.57 -6.55 -1.14
N PHE A 163 13.56 -5.51 -0.30
CA PHE A 163 13.40 -4.14 -0.75
C PHE A 163 13.89 -3.12 0.28
N ARG A 164 14.40 -1.99 -0.20
CA ARG A 164 14.63 -0.78 0.61
C ARG A 164 14.24 0.46 -0.18
N ILE A 165 13.76 1.45 0.55
CA ILE A 165 13.52 2.80 0.02
C ILE A 165 14.05 3.86 0.97
N GLU A 166 14.57 4.93 0.38
CA GLU A 166 15.11 6.09 1.06
C GLU A 166 14.56 7.35 0.40
N ILE A 167 14.09 8.31 1.18
CA ILE A 167 13.70 9.64 0.69
C ILE A 167 14.35 10.73 1.55
N GLU A 168 14.67 11.86 0.93
CA GLU A 168 15.12 13.03 1.70
C GLU A 168 13.97 13.57 2.57
N ARG A 169 14.23 13.72 3.86
CA ARG A 169 13.24 14.24 4.80
C ARG A 169 12.95 15.71 4.46
N PRO A 170 11.68 16.11 4.27
CA PRO A 170 11.35 17.51 4.11
C PRO A 170 11.58 18.26 5.43
N LYS A 171 12.24 19.43 5.36
CA LYS A 171 12.49 20.30 6.51
C LYS A 171 11.20 20.77 7.20
N THR A 172 10.10 20.85 6.45
CA THR A 172 8.78 21.21 6.95
C THR A 172 7.72 20.26 6.40
N ALA A 173 6.78 19.88 7.26
CA ALA A 173 5.66 19.02 6.91
C ALA A 173 4.32 19.62 7.39
N ARG A 174 4.00 20.80 6.86
CA ARG A 174 2.84 21.60 7.30
C ARG A 174 1.73 21.69 6.25
N PHE A 175 1.91 21.11 5.06
CA PHE A 175 0.88 21.16 4.04
C PHE A 175 -0.32 20.30 4.47
N PRO A 176 -1.52 20.88 4.65
CA PRO A 176 -2.66 20.13 5.15
C PRO A 176 -3.15 19.15 4.08
N LEU A 177 -3.15 17.87 4.41
CA LEU A 177 -3.73 16.81 3.60
C LEU A 177 -4.98 16.25 4.26
N ASN A 178 -6.05 16.15 3.47
CA ASN A 178 -7.28 15.47 3.84
C ASN A 178 -7.77 14.63 2.65
N ILE A 179 -7.26 13.41 2.57
CA ILE A 179 -7.37 12.53 1.40
C ILE A 179 -8.22 11.32 1.75
N MET A 180 -9.03 10.88 0.80
CA MET A 180 -9.55 9.52 0.76
C MET A 180 -8.79 8.75 -0.32
N ALA A 181 -8.27 7.59 0.01
CA ALA A 181 -7.62 6.68 -0.92
C ALA A 181 -8.45 5.40 -1.08
N THR A 182 -8.47 4.87 -2.30
CA THR A 182 -9.04 3.56 -2.61
C THR A 182 -7.91 2.57 -2.84
N ASN A 183 -7.94 1.47 -2.10
CA ASN A 183 -7.02 0.36 -2.28
C ASN A 183 -7.77 -0.82 -2.90
N TYR A 184 -7.31 -1.21 -4.09
CA TYR A 184 -7.72 -2.42 -4.77
C TYR A 184 -6.81 -3.57 -4.38
N SER A 185 -7.41 -4.72 -4.12
CA SER A 185 -6.71 -5.95 -3.79
C SER A 185 -7.39 -7.14 -4.44
N HIS A 186 -6.66 -8.25 -4.51
CA HIS A 186 -7.10 -9.49 -5.12
C HIS A 186 -6.97 -10.61 -4.09
N PHE A 187 -8.09 -11.25 -3.77
CA PHE A 187 -8.13 -12.39 -2.87
C PHE A 187 -9.23 -13.34 -3.31
N ARG A 188 -8.92 -14.64 -3.42
CA ARG A 188 -9.90 -15.68 -3.79
C ARG A 188 -10.63 -15.42 -5.11
N ASN A 189 -9.93 -14.94 -6.15
CA ASN A 189 -10.56 -14.48 -7.41
C ASN A 189 -11.63 -13.40 -7.23
N MET A 190 -11.56 -12.62 -6.15
CA MET A 190 -12.38 -11.45 -5.93
C MET A 190 -11.52 -10.18 -5.98
N LEU A 191 -12.04 -9.18 -6.67
CA LEU A 191 -11.53 -7.82 -6.63
C LEU A 191 -12.20 -7.12 -5.45
N MET A 192 -11.40 -6.62 -4.51
CA MET A 192 -11.89 -5.89 -3.35
C MET A 192 -11.45 -4.42 -3.44
N ALA A 193 -12.30 -3.51 -2.95
CA ALA A 193 -11.99 -2.09 -2.85
C ALA A 193 -12.25 -1.61 -1.42
N SER A 194 -11.16 -1.28 -0.72
CA SER A 194 -11.18 -0.70 0.62
C SER A 194 -10.90 0.80 0.57
N TYR A 195 -11.38 1.53 1.57
CA TYR A 195 -11.32 2.98 1.62
C TYR A 195 -10.60 3.45 2.87
N ILE A 196 -9.66 4.36 2.72
CA ILE A 196 -8.93 4.94 3.84
C ILE A 196 -9.04 6.45 3.81
N TYR A 197 -9.36 7.04 4.95
CA TYR A 197 -9.39 8.49 5.15
C TYR A 197 -8.18 8.91 5.97
N PHE A 198 -7.36 9.80 5.43
CA PHE A 198 -6.17 10.34 6.08
C PHE A 198 -6.29 11.83 6.32
N ASN A 199 -5.85 12.25 7.50
CA ASN A 199 -5.61 13.64 7.85
C ASN A 199 -4.20 13.80 8.41
N ALA A 200 -3.40 14.68 7.82
CA ALA A 200 -2.02 14.91 8.23
C ALA A 200 -1.50 16.27 7.77
N GLY A 201 -0.48 16.79 8.46
CA GLY A 201 0.46 17.73 7.88
C GLY A 201 1.52 16.97 7.08
N ALA A 202 1.79 17.38 5.84
CA ALA A 202 2.73 16.70 4.97
C ALA A 202 3.81 17.64 4.43
N GLY A 203 4.99 17.08 4.19
CA GLY A 203 6.02 17.69 3.36
C GLY A 203 6.03 16.98 2.01
N ILE A 204 5.83 17.72 0.93
CA ILE A 204 5.66 17.16 -0.42
C ILE A 204 6.70 17.75 -1.36
N ARG A 205 7.32 16.91 -2.19
CA ARG A 205 8.25 17.33 -3.24
C ARG A 205 7.89 16.63 -4.55
N PHE A 206 8.11 17.33 -5.66
CA PHE A 206 7.80 16.87 -7.01
C PHE A 206 9.00 17.08 -7.95
N GLY A 207 9.05 16.32 -9.04
CA GLY A 207 10.07 16.40 -10.08
C GLY A 207 11.48 16.30 -9.48
N LYS A 208 12.41 17.12 -9.97
CA LYS A 208 13.82 17.10 -9.51
C LYS A 208 14.05 17.37 -8.01
N LYS A 209 13.02 17.85 -7.29
CA LYS A 209 13.08 18.05 -5.83
C LYS A 209 12.67 16.80 -5.05
N ALA A 210 11.94 15.87 -5.66
CA ALA A 210 11.63 14.57 -5.10
C ALA A 210 12.92 13.73 -5.15
N ARG A 211 13.66 13.73 -4.04
CA ARG A 211 14.92 12.99 -3.92
C ARG A 211 14.70 11.73 -3.11
N GLY A 212 15.09 10.61 -3.69
CA GLY A 212 15.04 9.31 -3.04
C GLY A 212 15.83 8.27 -3.82
N SER A 213 15.89 7.06 -3.28
CA SER A 213 16.53 5.91 -3.91
C SER A 213 15.76 4.66 -3.54
N ILE A 214 15.69 3.72 -4.47
CA ILE A 214 15.09 2.41 -4.27
C ILE A 214 16.11 1.32 -4.56
N TYR A 215 15.99 0.25 -3.81
CA TYR A 215 16.89 -0.89 -3.85
C TYR A 215 16.01 -2.14 -3.88
N ILE A 216 16.21 -3.00 -4.89
CA ILE A 216 15.35 -4.15 -5.14
C ILE A 216 16.21 -5.40 -5.09
N GLY A 217 15.99 -6.23 -4.08
CA GLY A 217 16.68 -7.50 -3.93
C GLY A 217 16.12 -8.60 -4.81
N GLU A 218 16.75 -9.77 -4.80
CA GLU A 218 16.37 -10.89 -5.67
C GLU A 218 15.13 -11.67 -5.21
N HIS A 219 14.56 -11.34 -4.05
CA HIS A 219 13.43 -12.04 -3.46
C HIS A 219 12.21 -12.12 -4.40
N ALA A 220 11.54 -13.28 -4.43
CA ALA A 220 10.45 -13.55 -5.38
C ALA A 220 9.27 -12.56 -5.26
N ARG A 221 8.98 -12.06 -4.05
CA ARG A 221 7.89 -11.10 -3.83
C ARG A 221 8.16 -9.72 -4.44
N THR A 222 9.40 -9.35 -4.66
CA THR A 222 9.78 -8.04 -5.23
C THR A 222 10.32 -8.17 -6.66
N ALA A 223 10.38 -9.40 -7.21
CA ALA A 223 10.83 -9.68 -8.57
C ALA A 223 10.10 -8.86 -9.63
N PHE A 224 8.78 -8.71 -9.49
CA PHE A 224 7.96 -7.94 -10.42
C PHE A 224 8.46 -6.49 -10.60
N MET A 225 9.11 -5.91 -9.58
CA MET A 225 9.60 -4.53 -9.64
C MET A 225 10.76 -4.37 -10.61
N ARG A 226 11.57 -5.42 -10.81
CA ARG A 226 12.64 -5.45 -11.84
C ARG A 226 12.06 -5.58 -13.24
N ASP A 227 10.94 -6.29 -13.37
CA ASP A 227 10.35 -6.62 -14.67
C ASP A 227 9.52 -5.47 -15.27
N ILE A 228 8.98 -4.56 -14.45
CA ILE A 228 8.13 -3.44 -14.90
C ILE A 228 8.88 -2.25 -15.51
N GLY A 229 10.21 -2.31 -15.62
CA GLY A 229 10.99 -1.17 -16.13
C GLY A 229 10.85 0.06 -15.24
N LEU A 230 10.94 -0.15 -13.93
CA LEU A 230 10.85 0.90 -12.92
C LEU A 230 12.02 1.88 -13.05
N GLU A 231 11.73 3.18 -12.99
CA GLU A 231 12.76 4.21 -12.89
C GLU A 231 13.24 4.35 -11.45
N GLY A 232 14.56 4.48 -11.24
CA GLY A 232 15.16 4.60 -9.92
C GLY A 232 14.91 5.95 -9.22
N ASP A 233 14.64 7.02 -10.00
CA ASP A 233 14.36 8.35 -9.47
C ASP A 233 12.86 8.57 -9.24
N PRO A 234 12.43 8.97 -8.03
CA PRO A 234 11.04 9.31 -7.80
C PRO A 234 10.67 10.65 -8.45
N PHE A 235 9.48 10.73 -9.05
CA PHE A 235 8.92 12.01 -9.50
C PHE A 235 8.11 12.70 -8.40
N PHE A 236 7.81 11.99 -7.31
CA PHE A 236 7.01 12.43 -6.18
C PHE A 236 7.53 11.81 -4.88
N THR A 237 7.63 12.61 -3.82
CA THR A 237 7.86 12.13 -2.46
C THR A 237 6.99 12.90 -1.47
N LEU A 238 6.48 12.22 -0.46
CA LEU A 238 5.65 12.76 0.61
C LEU A 238 6.08 12.16 1.95
N PHE A 239 6.17 12.99 2.98
CA PHE A 239 6.37 12.54 4.36
C PHE A 239 5.35 13.19 5.29
N MET A 240 4.72 12.37 6.13
CA MET A 240 3.76 12.74 7.16
C MET A 240 4.34 12.30 8.52
N PRO A 241 4.85 13.23 9.35
CA PRO A 241 5.40 12.89 10.65
C PRO A 241 4.33 12.58 11.70
N ASP A 242 3.08 13.00 11.46
CA ASP A 242 1.93 12.71 12.31
C ASP A 242 0.67 12.63 11.44
N ALA A 243 0.15 11.42 11.27
CA ALA A 243 -1.04 11.13 10.51
C ALA A 243 -2.10 10.47 11.39
N THR A 244 -3.34 10.91 11.19
CA THR A 244 -4.55 10.24 11.67
C THR A 244 -5.23 9.55 10.50
N GLY A 245 -5.61 8.28 10.69
CA GLY A 245 -6.24 7.46 9.67
C GLY A 245 -7.49 6.74 10.16
N VAL A 246 -8.45 6.52 9.26
CA VAL A 246 -9.56 5.58 9.47
C VAL A 246 -9.64 4.64 8.26
N LEU A 247 -9.53 3.34 8.52
CA LEU A 247 -9.86 2.30 7.54
C LEU A 247 -11.36 2.03 7.62
N ASP A 248 -12.04 2.20 6.48
CA ASP A 248 -13.49 2.02 6.39
C ASP A 248 -13.84 0.53 6.55
N ASP A 249 -14.79 0.25 7.44
CA ASP A 249 -15.37 -1.09 7.62
C ASP A 249 -16.30 -1.47 6.46
N HIS A 250 -16.78 -0.48 5.70
CA HIS A 250 -17.48 -0.71 4.44
C HIS A 250 -16.47 -0.80 3.29
N PHE A 251 -16.45 -1.93 2.61
CA PHE A 251 -15.66 -2.18 1.40
C PHE A 251 -16.56 -2.77 0.31
N GLN A 252 -16.11 -2.68 -0.94
CA GLN A 252 -16.80 -3.32 -2.06
C GLN A 252 -16.04 -4.56 -2.53
N CYS A 253 -16.78 -5.50 -3.10
CA CYS A 253 -16.23 -6.75 -3.61
C CYS A 253 -16.96 -7.14 -4.90
N TRP A 254 -16.21 -7.64 -5.88
CA TRP A 254 -16.70 -8.18 -7.13
C TRP A 254 -15.97 -9.48 -7.47
N PHE A 255 -16.61 -10.36 -8.22
CA PHE A 255 -15.89 -11.47 -8.85
C PHE A 255 -14.97 -10.93 -9.94
N MET A 256 -13.74 -11.45 -9.98
CA MET A 256 -12.83 -11.18 -11.07
C MET A 256 -13.27 -11.91 -12.32
N THR A 257 -13.27 -11.21 -13.45
CA THR A 257 -13.64 -11.74 -14.76
C THR A 257 -12.42 -11.75 -15.67
N TYR A 258 -12.28 -12.83 -16.45
CA TYR A 258 -11.16 -13.11 -17.34
C TYR A 258 -11.70 -13.49 -18.73
N ASP A 259 -10.91 -13.29 -19.77
CA ASP A 259 -11.28 -13.70 -21.14
C ASP A 259 -11.30 -15.22 -21.33
N THR A 260 -10.52 -15.95 -20.52
CA THR A 260 -10.45 -17.42 -20.50
C THR A 260 -10.83 -17.97 -19.12
N PRO A 261 -11.44 -19.16 -19.02
CA PRO A 261 -11.78 -19.76 -17.73
C PRO A 261 -10.55 -19.90 -16.81
N PRO A 262 -10.59 -19.39 -15.56
CA PRO A 262 -9.50 -19.57 -14.61
C PRO A 262 -9.44 -21.02 -14.12
N THR A 263 -8.24 -21.58 -13.99
CA THR A 263 -8.02 -22.97 -13.58
C THR A 263 -7.70 -23.14 -12.09
N SER A 264 -7.49 -22.04 -11.37
CA SER A 264 -7.13 -22.04 -9.96
C SER A 264 -7.67 -20.82 -9.21
N VAL A 265 -7.69 -20.91 -7.89
CA VAL A 265 -7.89 -19.76 -7.00
C VAL A 265 -6.60 -18.95 -6.97
N THR A 266 -6.68 -17.64 -7.16
CA THR A 266 -5.52 -16.74 -7.09
C THR A 266 -5.79 -15.50 -6.23
N PRO A 267 -4.74 -14.84 -5.71
CA PRO A 267 -3.41 -15.43 -5.52
C PRO A 267 -3.41 -16.54 -4.45
N GLU A 268 -4.34 -16.47 -3.50
CA GLU A 268 -4.45 -17.39 -2.36
C GLU A 268 -5.93 -17.58 -1.97
N GLY A 269 -6.24 -18.69 -1.30
CA GLY A 269 -7.54 -18.98 -0.71
C GLY A 269 -7.60 -18.71 0.80
N MET A 270 -8.69 -19.16 1.44
CA MET A 270 -8.90 -18.99 2.89
C MET A 270 -7.87 -19.73 3.74
N GLU A 271 -7.24 -20.77 3.21
CA GLU A 271 -6.14 -21.49 3.85
C GLU A 271 -4.97 -20.57 4.27
N SER A 272 -4.80 -19.44 3.60
CA SER A 272 -3.81 -18.42 3.93
C SER A 272 -4.18 -17.55 5.15
N VAL A 273 -5.39 -17.70 5.71
CA VAL A 273 -5.93 -16.86 6.80
C VAL A 273 -6.46 -17.68 7.97
N ILE A 274 -7.15 -18.79 7.73
CA ILE A 274 -7.94 -19.51 8.78
C ILE A 274 -7.11 -19.99 9.97
N TYR A 275 -5.80 -20.22 9.77
CA TYR A 275 -4.89 -20.70 10.81
C TYR A 275 -4.09 -19.58 11.48
N LEU A 276 -4.26 -18.33 11.07
CA LEU A 276 -3.52 -17.20 11.64
C LEU A 276 -4.02 -16.88 13.05
N GLY A 277 -3.08 -16.59 13.93
CA GLY A 277 -3.31 -16.09 15.27
C GLY A 277 -3.60 -14.58 15.33
N LEU A 278 -3.64 -14.07 16.54
CA LEU A 278 -3.75 -12.63 16.85
C LEU A 278 -2.43 -12.05 17.36
N GLY A 279 -1.30 -12.68 16.99
CA GLY A 279 0.02 -12.31 17.48
C GLY A 279 0.44 -10.89 17.08
N GLU A 280 0.89 -10.13 18.06
CA GLU A 280 1.48 -8.79 17.89
C GLU A 280 3.03 -8.84 17.93
N GLN A 281 3.64 -10.03 18.02
CA GLN A 281 5.09 -10.16 18.04
C GLN A 281 5.69 -9.82 16.67
N TRP A 282 6.74 -9.01 16.70
CA TRP A 282 7.51 -8.64 15.51
C TRP A 282 8.61 -9.67 15.27
N LEU A 283 8.91 -9.92 14.00
CA LEU A 283 10.17 -10.57 13.63
C LEU A 283 11.35 -9.64 14.00
N PRO A 284 12.59 -10.17 14.11
CA PRO A 284 13.77 -9.33 14.29
C PRO A 284 13.84 -8.23 13.23
N ALA A 285 14.40 -7.09 13.58
CA ALA A 285 14.63 -6.01 12.62
C ALA A 285 15.55 -6.48 11.48
N PRO A 286 15.44 -5.86 10.29
CA PRO A 286 16.33 -6.12 9.16
C PRO A 286 17.81 -6.05 9.57
N SER A 287 18.62 -6.96 9.03
CA SER A 287 20.03 -7.14 9.41
C SER A 287 21.01 -6.97 8.25
N ILE A 288 20.53 -6.96 7.01
CA ILE A 288 21.35 -6.88 5.81
C ILE A 288 21.76 -5.43 5.58
N THR A 289 23.07 -5.17 5.49
CA THR A 289 23.62 -3.81 5.41
C THR A 289 24.32 -3.51 4.08
N ASP A 290 24.63 -4.53 3.29
CA ASP A 290 25.26 -4.41 1.96
C ASP A 290 24.22 -4.13 0.84
N TYR A 291 23.11 -3.46 1.17
CA TYR A 291 21.99 -3.23 0.26
C TYR A 291 22.32 -2.33 -0.94
N ALA A 292 23.41 -1.56 -0.88
CA ALA A 292 23.80 -0.62 -1.92
C ALA A 292 23.99 -1.27 -3.30
N ARG A 293 24.33 -2.57 -3.34
CA ARG A 293 24.46 -3.34 -4.59
C ARG A 293 23.15 -3.56 -5.33
N PHE A 294 22.02 -3.39 -4.65
CA PHE A 294 20.66 -3.59 -5.20
C PHE A 294 20.03 -2.31 -5.72
N LYS A 295 20.77 -1.19 -5.75
CA LYS A 295 20.27 0.08 -6.25
C LYS A 295 19.97 -0.02 -7.75
N ILE A 296 18.84 0.53 -8.18
CA ILE A 296 18.49 0.67 -9.60
C ILE A 296 18.61 2.12 -10.09
#